data_AF-E9GEA1-F1
#
_entry.id   AF-E9GEA1-F1
#
_cell.length_a   1.000
_cell.length_b   1.000
_cell.length_c   1.000
_cell.angle_alpha   90.00
_cell.angle_beta   90.00
_cell.angle_gamma   90.00
#
_symmetry.space_group_name_H-M   'P 1'
#
loop_
_entity.id
_entity.type
_entity.pdbx_description
1 polymer ?
#
loop_
_entity_poly.entity_id
_entity_poly.type
_entity_poly.pdbx_seq_one_letter_code
_entity_poly.pdbx_strand_id
1 'polypeptide(L)'
;MEKALAISNAFLGLLAFSLQVSAMVLFLSVQDKVATGIWGGILLVVFALSLINKSLNSSGTIRIAVLIVSLIGVMMIGLYSWSIHSYHEFIGCHSFFDFVYICPNNSRIVIDSLMIVCGILIVLVNGIIGLRASAFIHNPYQLPDGTIGGI
;
A
#
# COMPACT_ATOMS: atom_id res chain seq x y z
N MET A 1 -4.33 -4.27 -18.91
CA MET A 1 -4.71 -3.41 -17.76
C MET A 1 -4.19 -3.97 -16.44
N GLU A 2 -4.18 -5.29 -16.31
CA GLU A 2 -3.75 -6.15 -15.21
C GLU A 2 -2.32 -5.88 -14.76
N LYS A 3 -1.38 -5.81 -15.73
CA LYS A 3 0.03 -5.48 -15.46
C LYS A 3 0.18 -4.08 -14.86
N ALA A 4 -0.60 -3.10 -15.34
CA ALA A 4 -0.55 -1.74 -14.81
C ALA A 4 -1.06 -1.68 -13.36
N LEU A 5 -2.11 -2.45 -13.02
CA LEU A 5 -2.59 -2.57 -11.64
C LEU A 5 -1.56 -3.21 -10.71
N ALA A 6 -0.88 -4.27 -11.16
CA ALA A 6 0.18 -4.91 -10.39
C ALA A 6 1.38 -3.96 -10.20
N ILE A 7 1.81 -3.26 -11.25
CA ILE A 7 2.89 -2.26 -11.17
C ILE A 7 2.50 -1.11 -10.22
N SER A 8 1.26 -0.63 -10.30
CA SER A 8 0.75 0.40 -9.37
C SER A 8 0.79 -0.08 -7.93
N ASN A 9 0.43 -1.34 -7.66
CA ASN A 9 0.51 -1.92 -6.33
C ASN A 9 1.96 -2.03 -5.82
N ALA A 10 2.91 -2.41 -6.68
CA ALA A 10 4.33 -2.40 -6.34
C ALA A 10 4.83 -0.98 -6.02
N PHE A 11 4.43 0.00 -6.84
CA PHE A 11 4.79 1.40 -6.63
C PHE A 11 4.24 1.94 -5.30
N LEU A 12 2.98 1.65 -4.98
CA LEU A 12 2.38 2.01 -3.69
C LEU A 12 3.12 1.37 -2.51
N GLY A 13 3.54 0.11 -2.65
CA GLY A 13 4.36 -0.57 -1.65
C GLY A 13 5.72 0.10 -1.43
N LEU A 14 6.42 0.44 -2.50
CA LEU A 14 7.71 1.15 -2.44
C LEU A 14 7.58 2.57 -1.89
N LEU A 15 6.50 3.26 -2.22
CA LEU A 15 6.20 4.60 -1.71
C LEU A 15 5.93 4.55 -0.21
N ALA A 16 5.07 3.63 0.26
CA ALA A 16 4.79 3.43 1.68
C ALA A 16 6.05 3.04 2.47
N PHE A 17 6.90 2.18 1.92
CA PHE A 17 8.20 1.83 2.51
C PHE A 17 9.10 3.07 2.64
N SER A 18 9.27 3.82 1.55
CA SER A 18 10.12 5.01 1.53
C SER A 18 9.65 6.07 2.52
N LEU A 19 8.35 6.34 2.57
CA LEU A 19 7.76 7.30 3.50
C LEU A 19 7.94 6.87 4.96
N GLN A 20 7.82 5.58 5.28
CA GLN A 20 8.05 5.06 6.63
C GLN A 20 9.52 5.18 7.05
N VAL A 21 10.46 4.90 6.14
CA VAL A 21 11.89 5.06 6.40
C VAL A 21 12.22 6.54 6.60
N SER A 22 11.70 7.43 5.76
CA SER A 22 11.83 8.89 5.95
C SER A 22 11.23 9.34 7.28
N ALA A 23 10.07 8.79 7.66
CA ALA A 23 9.45 9.08 8.94
C ALA A 23 10.36 8.67 10.11
N MET A 24 10.91 7.46 10.11
CA MET A 24 11.82 6.97 11.17
C MET A 24 13.11 7.78 11.30
N VAL A 25 13.66 8.27 10.18
CA VAL A 25 14.90 9.07 10.19
C VAL A 25 14.66 10.46 10.77
N LEU A 26 13.49 11.04 10.48
CA LEU A 26 13.16 12.42 10.87
C LEU A 26 12.37 12.50 12.18
N PHE A 27 11.65 11.44 12.54
CA PHE A 27 10.68 11.39 13.63
C PHE A 27 10.75 10.02 14.35
N LEU A 28 10.57 10.03 15.67
CA LEU A 28 10.67 8.82 16.53
C LEU A 28 9.34 8.53 17.23
N SER A 29 8.27 8.38 16.46
CA SER A 29 6.92 8.27 17.00
C SER A 29 6.46 6.85 17.29
N VAL A 30 5.29 6.71 17.93
CA VAL A 30 4.66 5.42 18.20
C VAL A 30 4.26 4.71 16.90
N GLN A 31 3.73 5.44 15.92
CA GLN A 31 3.34 4.89 14.61
C GLN A 31 4.55 4.32 13.87
N ASP A 32 5.70 4.98 14.00
CA ASP A 32 6.94 4.53 13.38
C ASP A 32 7.42 3.20 13.98
N LYS A 33 7.17 2.95 15.26
CA LYS A 33 7.51 1.67 15.90
C LYS A 33 6.69 0.49 15.38
N VAL A 34 5.45 0.73 14.93
CA VAL A 34 4.61 -0.33 14.32
C VAL A 34 5.11 -0.68 12.91
N ALA A 35 5.86 0.22 12.29
CA ALA A 35 6.55 0.01 11.01
C ALA A 35 5.62 -0.49 9.88
N THR A 36 4.34 -0.09 9.90
CA THR A 36 3.32 -0.57 8.95
C THR A 36 3.65 -0.30 7.50
N GLY A 37 4.32 0.83 7.20
CA GLY A 37 4.78 1.10 5.85
C GLY A 37 5.91 0.17 5.39
N ILE A 38 6.78 -0.31 6.30
CA ILE A 38 7.90 -1.19 5.96
C ILE A 38 7.39 -2.59 5.64
N TRP A 39 6.78 -3.28 6.60
CA TRP A 39 6.33 -4.66 6.38
C TRP A 39 5.16 -4.71 5.40
N GLY A 40 4.27 -3.72 5.44
CA GLY A 40 3.16 -3.60 4.51
C GLY A 40 3.64 -3.35 3.07
N GLY A 41 4.63 -2.46 2.90
CA GLY A 41 5.25 -2.16 1.61
C GLY A 41 5.92 -3.37 0.98
N ILE A 42 6.66 -4.17 1.77
CA ILE A 42 7.29 -5.40 1.28
C ILE A 42 6.24 -6.40 0.80
N LEU A 43 5.17 -6.63 1.58
CA LEU A 43 4.09 -7.55 1.19
C LEU A 43 3.37 -7.11 -0.08
N LEU A 44 3.14 -5.80 -0.26
CA LEU A 44 2.57 -5.22 -1.48
C LEU A 44 3.43 -5.49 -2.72
N VAL A 45 4.75 -5.32 -2.61
CA VAL A 45 5.70 -5.58 -3.69
C VAL A 45 5.75 -7.07 -4.03
N VAL A 46 5.85 -7.94 -3.01
CA VAL A 46 5.84 -9.40 -3.21
C VAL A 46 4.54 -9.82 -3.90
N PHE A 47 3.40 -9.34 -3.44
CA PHE A 47 2.10 -9.64 -4.05
C PHE A 47 2.02 -9.15 -5.52
N ALA A 48 2.51 -7.95 -5.80
CA ALA A 48 2.57 -7.43 -7.15
C ALA A 48 3.45 -8.28 -8.07
N LEU A 49 4.62 -8.72 -7.59
CA LEU A 49 5.51 -9.62 -8.33
C LEU A 49 4.83 -10.98 -8.59
N SER A 50 4.11 -11.53 -7.61
CA SER A 50 3.34 -12.75 -7.78
C SER A 50 2.26 -12.64 -8.86
N LEU A 51 1.61 -11.47 -8.96
CA LEU A 51 0.64 -11.18 -10.03
C LEU A 51 1.31 -11.06 -11.41
N ILE A 52 2.45 -10.37 -11.50
CA ILE A 52 3.19 -10.19 -12.76
C ILE A 52 3.71 -11.53 -13.28
N ASN A 53 4.28 -12.35 -12.39
CA ASN A 53 4.84 -13.65 -12.73
C ASN A 53 3.77 -14.73 -12.93
N LYS A 54 2.47 -14.40 -12.80
CA LYS A 54 1.35 -15.34 -12.85
C LYS A 54 1.55 -16.56 -11.94
N SER A 55 2.17 -16.35 -10.78
CA SER A 55 2.46 -17.42 -9.82
C SER A 55 1.21 -17.93 -9.10
N LEU A 56 0.08 -17.22 -9.22
CA LEU A 56 -1.17 -17.52 -8.53
C LEU A 56 -2.12 -18.27 -9.47
N ASN A 57 -2.36 -19.54 -9.17
CA ASN A 57 -3.08 -20.48 -10.05
C ASN A 57 -4.61 -20.45 -9.87
N SER A 58 -5.14 -19.76 -8.86
CA SER A 58 -6.57 -19.75 -8.54
C SER A 58 -7.08 -18.36 -8.22
N SER A 59 -8.28 -18.05 -8.74
CA SER A 59 -8.95 -16.76 -8.56
C SER A 59 -9.33 -16.55 -7.10
N GLY A 60 -9.65 -17.65 -6.40
CA GLY A 60 -9.89 -17.64 -4.96
C GLY A 60 -8.65 -17.19 -4.18
N THR A 61 -7.46 -17.69 -4.53
CA THR A 61 -6.20 -17.31 -3.88
C THR A 61 -5.88 -15.84 -4.08
N ILE A 62 -6.09 -15.32 -5.30
CA ILE A 62 -5.89 -13.88 -5.59
C ILE A 62 -6.84 -13.03 -4.73
N ARG A 63 -8.13 -13.42 -4.62
CA ARG A 63 -9.11 -12.69 -3.81
C ARG A 63 -8.75 -12.68 -2.33
N ILE A 64 -8.33 -13.81 -1.77
CA ILE A 64 -7.90 -13.88 -0.36
C ILE A 64 -6.66 -13.02 -0.13
N ALA A 65 -5.67 -13.09 -1.02
CA ALA A 65 -4.47 -12.27 -0.92
C ALA A 65 -4.81 -10.76 -1.01
N VAL A 66 -5.71 -10.37 -1.92
CA VAL A 66 -6.23 -9.01 -2.03
C VAL A 66 -6.84 -8.53 -0.72
N LEU A 67 -7.62 -9.36 -0.01
CA LEU A 67 -8.22 -8.97 1.27
C LEU A 67 -7.14 -8.71 2.33
N ILE A 68 -6.14 -9.60 2.44
CA ILE A 68 -5.03 -9.44 3.39
C ILE A 68 -4.25 -8.16 3.09
N VAL A 69 -3.93 -7.93 1.82
CA VAL A 69 -3.15 -6.77 1.40
C VAL A 69 -3.95 -5.47 1.52
N SER A 70 -5.27 -5.51 1.31
CA SER A 70 -6.16 -4.36 1.55
C SER A 70 -6.25 -3.98 3.02
N LEU A 71 -6.16 -4.96 3.93
CA LEU A 71 -6.13 -4.72 5.38
C LEU A 71 -4.95 -3.84 5.79
N ILE A 72 -3.81 -3.96 5.10
CA ILE A 72 -2.63 -3.09 5.30
C ILE A 72 -3.01 -1.63 5.03
N GLY A 73 -3.71 -1.35 3.93
CA GLY A 73 -4.17 0.00 3.61
C GLY A 73 -5.12 0.56 4.67
N VAL A 74 -6.05 -0.27 5.17
CA VAL A 74 -6.95 0.11 6.28
C VAL A 74 -6.18 0.41 7.57
N MET A 75 -5.18 -0.41 7.91
CA MET A 75 -4.32 -0.18 9.08
C MET A 75 -3.54 1.13 8.95
N MET A 76 -2.99 1.43 7.76
CA MET A 76 -2.31 2.71 7.51
C MET A 76 -3.27 3.88 7.73
N ILE A 77 -4.47 3.85 7.14
CA ILE A 77 -5.47 4.91 7.35
C ILE A 77 -5.71 5.12 8.85
N GLY A 78 -6.00 4.05 9.60
CA GLY A 78 -6.29 4.15 11.03
C GLY A 78 -5.13 4.73 11.85
N LEU A 79 -3.92 4.19 11.70
CA LEU A 79 -2.74 4.59 12.49
C LEU A 79 -2.32 6.04 12.20
N TYR A 80 -2.32 6.44 10.93
CA TYR A 80 -1.91 7.79 10.56
C TYR A 80 -3.02 8.83 10.79
N SER A 81 -4.30 8.47 10.67
CA SER A 81 -5.39 9.34 11.13
C SER A 81 -5.35 9.58 12.64
N TRP A 82 -5.06 8.54 13.44
CA TRP A 82 -4.81 8.69 14.88
C TRP A 82 -3.63 9.62 15.14
N SER A 83 -2.54 9.45 14.39
CA SER A 83 -1.36 10.31 14.46
C SER A 83 -1.72 11.78 14.28
N ILE A 84 -2.43 12.12 13.20
CA ILE A 84 -2.84 13.50 12.88
C ILE A 84 -3.70 14.09 13.98
N HIS A 85 -4.69 13.33 14.48
CA HIS A 85 -5.56 13.79 15.57
C HIS A 85 -4.76 14.13 16.84
N SER A 86 -3.70 13.36 17.13
CA SER A 86 -2.87 13.56 18.32
C SER A 86 -2.02 14.84 18.29
N TYR A 87 -1.76 15.45 17.12
CA TYR A 87 -1.05 16.74 17.06
C TYR A 87 -1.95 17.96 17.21
N HIS A 88 -3.28 17.79 17.22
CA HIS A 88 -4.20 18.92 17.22
C HIS A 88 -4.05 19.78 18.49
N GLU A 89 -3.49 19.23 19.57
CA GLU A 89 -3.16 19.96 20.82
C GLU A 89 -1.83 20.74 20.77
N PHE A 90 -1.00 20.60 19.73
CA PHE A 90 0.33 21.23 19.62
C PHE A 90 0.48 22.19 18.43
N ILE A 91 -0.62 22.73 17.90
CA ILE A 91 -0.63 23.78 16.84
C ILE A 91 -0.33 25.17 17.46
N GLY A 92 0.70 25.23 18.30
CA GLY A 92 1.26 26.47 18.83
C GLY A 92 2.76 26.41 18.67
N CYS A 93 3.30 26.87 17.54
CA CYS A 93 4.74 27.18 17.46
C CYS A 93 4.97 28.40 18.37
N HIS A 94 5.30 28.18 19.65
CA HIS A 94 5.82 29.24 20.50
C HIS A 94 7.32 29.38 20.19
N SER A 95 7.64 30.34 19.33
CA SER A 95 9.00 30.76 19.02
C SER A 95 9.63 31.39 20.26
N PHE A 96 10.80 30.88 20.67
CA PHE A 96 11.63 31.58 21.66
C PHE A 96 13.02 31.94 21.14
N PHE A 97 13.59 31.26 20.15
CA PHE A 97 14.84 31.72 19.51
C PHE A 97 14.94 31.33 18.03
N ASP A 98 15.34 32.33 17.25
CA ASP A 98 15.45 32.35 15.81
C ASP A 98 16.79 31.74 15.37
N PHE A 99 16.75 30.58 14.71
CA PHE A 99 17.70 30.13 13.69
C PHE A 99 17.15 28.83 13.06
N VAL A 100 16.44 28.95 11.92
CA VAL A 100 15.96 27.85 11.05
C VAL A 100 15.33 26.67 11.81
N TYR A 101 14.29 26.94 12.60
CA TYR A 101 13.44 25.88 13.13
C TYR A 101 12.30 25.61 12.14
N ILE A 102 12.51 24.69 11.18
CA ILE A 102 11.39 24.08 10.46
C ILE A 102 10.54 23.42 11.54
N CYS A 103 9.34 23.95 11.87
CA CYS A 103 8.50 23.36 12.92
C CYS A 103 8.33 21.86 12.60
N PRO A 104 8.93 20.93 13.38
CA PRO A 104 9.01 19.51 13.02
C PRO A 104 7.63 18.85 12.93
N ASN A 105 6.62 19.46 13.56
CA ASN A 105 5.23 19.01 13.48
C ASN A 105 4.62 19.24 12.08
N ASN A 106 5.01 20.28 11.35
CA ASN A 106 4.45 20.57 10.02
C ASN A 106 4.91 19.56 8.97
N SER A 107 6.19 19.16 8.99
CA SER A 107 6.72 18.13 8.09
C SER A 107 6.17 16.74 8.41
N ARG A 108 5.84 16.45 9.67
CA ARG A 108 5.24 15.16 10.04
C ARG A 108 3.79 15.01 9.60
N ILE A 109 2.98 16.07 9.69
CA ILE A 109 1.60 16.05 9.18
C ILE A 109 1.57 15.73 7.68
N VAL A 110 2.55 16.23 6.91
CA VAL A 110 2.65 15.93 5.48
C VAL A 110 2.92 14.44 5.25
N ILE A 111 3.89 13.84 5.95
CA ILE A 111 4.19 12.41 5.80
C ILE A 111 2.99 11.55 6.23
N ASP A 112 2.39 11.85 7.38
CA ASP A 112 1.22 11.11 7.88
C ASP A 112 0.04 11.21 6.90
N SER A 113 -0.19 12.39 6.31
CA SER A 113 -1.22 12.61 5.28
C SER A 113 -0.93 11.82 4.00
N LEU A 114 0.32 11.80 3.54
CA LEU A 114 0.73 10.98 2.39
C LEU A 114 0.53 9.49 2.68
N MET A 115 0.80 9.04 3.90
CA MET A 115 0.60 7.64 4.30
C MET A 115 -0.89 7.26 4.33
N ILE A 116 -1.77 8.16 4.76
CA ILE A 116 -3.23 7.97 4.63
C ILE A 116 -3.64 7.83 3.17
N VAL A 117 -3.15 8.73 2.30
CA VAL A 117 -3.44 8.68 0.86
C VAL A 117 -2.94 7.37 0.25
N CYS A 118 -1.73 6.93 0.59
CA CYS A 118 -1.22 5.60 0.21
C CYS A 118 -2.17 4.50 0.66
N GLY A 119 -2.63 4.51 1.91
CA GLY A 119 -3.57 3.54 2.44
C GLY A 119 -4.88 3.48 1.65
N ILE A 120 -5.46 4.63 1.29
CA ILE A 120 -6.67 4.72 0.46
C ILE A 120 -6.41 4.12 -0.93
N LEU A 121 -5.32 4.52 -1.58
CA LEU A 121 -4.96 4.01 -2.91
C LEU A 121 -4.70 2.51 -2.90
N ILE A 122 -4.07 1.97 -1.85
CA ILE A 122 -3.87 0.53 -1.65
C ILE A 122 -5.22 -0.19 -1.62
N VAL A 123 -6.18 0.29 -0.84
CA VAL A 123 -7.53 -0.32 -0.77
C VAL A 123 -8.22 -0.28 -2.13
N LEU A 124 -8.17 0.86 -2.84
CA LEU A 124 -8.82 1.01 -4.15
C LEU A 124 -8.19 0.11 -5.22
N VAL A 125 -6.85 0.13 -5.36
CA VAL A 125 -6.13 -0.66 -6.36
C VAL A 125 -6.34 -2.15 -6.11
N ASN A 126 -6.22 -2.59 -4.86
CA ASN A 126 -6.45 -4.00 -4.52
C ASN A 126 -7.91 -4.40 -4.69
N GLY A 127 -8.88 -3.51 -4.41
CA GLY A 127 -10.29 -3.73 -4.73
C GLY A 127 -10.52 -4.00 -6.22
N ILE A 128 -9.91 -3.21 -7.11
CA ILE A 128 -10.00 -3.42 -8.57
C ILE A 128 -9.32 -4.73 -8.98
N ILE A 129 -8.16 -5.07 -8.40
CA ILE A 129 -7.48 -6.35 -8.64
C ILE A 129 -8.38 -7.53 -8.24
N GLY A 130 -9.05 -7.45 -7.08
CA GLY A 130 -9.97 -8.48 -6.61
C GLY A 130 -11.18 -8.68 -7.53
N LEU A 131 -11.77 -7.58 -8.01
CA LEU A 131 -12.85 -7.61 -8.99
C LEU A 131 -12.42 -8.26 -10.32
N ARG A 132 -11.16 -8.08 -10.70
CA ARG A 132 -10.59 -8.61 -11.95
C ARG A 132 -9.77 -9.89 -11.78
N ALA A 133 -9.86 -10.58 -10.64
CA ALA A 133 -9.01 -11.74 -10.31
C ALA A 133 -9.01 -12.84 -11.38
N SER A 134 -10.13 -13.09 -12.06
CA SER A 134 -10.22 -14.08 -13.16
C SER A 134 -9.37 -13.71 -14.38
N ALA A 135 -9.23 -12.43 -14.68
CA ALA A 135 -8.44 -11.94 -15.81
C ALA A 135 -6.92 -12.12 -15.61
N PHE A 136 -6.46 -12.24 -14.36
CA PHE A 136 -5.05 -12.50 -14.07
C PHE A 136 -4.66 -13.96 -14.32
N ILE A 137 -5.63 -14.88 -14.38
CA ILE A 137 -5.41 -16.32 -14.59
C ILE A 137 -5.65 -16.70 -16.04
N HIS A 138 -6.66 -16.10 -16.68
CA HIS A 138 -7.00 -16.43 -18.05
C HIS A 138 -5.91 -15.94 -19.02
N ASN A 139 -5.25 -16.88 -19.69
CA ASN A 139 -4.33 -16.59 -20.79
C ASN A 139 -5.16 -16.52 -22.08
N PRO A 140 -5.22 -15.40 -22.81
CA PRO A 140 -5.98 -15.31 -24.07
C PRO A 140 -5.45 -16.22 -25.21
N TYR A 141 -4.40 -17.01 -24.94
CA TYR A 141 -3.79 -17.97 -25.86
C TYR A 141 -4.11 -19.44 -25.56
N GLN A 142 -4.93 -19.75 -24.56
CA GLN A 142 -5.52 -21.09 -24.49
C GLN A 142 -6.75 -21.11 -25.40
N LEU A 143 -6.54 -21.47 -26.67
CA LEU A 143 -7.62 -22.05 -27.47
C LEU A 143 -8.19 -23.24 -26.68
N PRO A 144 -9.51 -23.52 -26.77
CA PRO A 144 -10.04 -24.77 -26.25
C PRO A 144 -9.25 -25.91 -26.89
N ASP A 145 -8.56 -26.69 -26.05
CA ASP A 145 -7.89 -27.91 -26.48
C ASP A 145 -8.86 -28.70 -27.34
N GLY A 146 -8.41 -28.98 -28.56
CA GLY A 146 -9.23 -29.56 -29.62
C GLY A 146 -10.00 -30.77 -29.11
N THR A 147 -11.32 -30.63 -29.04
CA THR A 147 -12.22 -31.78 -29.04
C THR A 147 -12.53 -32.14 -30.49
N ILE A 148 -11.54 -32.73 -31.15
CA ILE A 148 -11.75 -33.59 -32.32
C ILE A 148 -11.11 -34.94 -31.97
N GLY A 149 -11.93 -35.98 -31.78
CA GLY A 149 -11.45 -37.36 -31.78
C GLY A 149 -12.25 -38.38 -30.95
N GLY A 150 -13.16 -39.10 -31.61
CA GLY A 150 -13.72 -40.42 -31.21
C GLY A 150 -14.92 -40.34 -30.26
N ILE A 151 -16.10 -40.88 -30.54
CA ILE A 151 -16.52 -42.03 -31.37
C ILE A 151 -17.83 -41.65 -32.06
#